data_AF-A0A2D6PVW2-F1
#
_entry.id   AF-A0A2D6PVW2-F1
#
_cell.length_a   1.000
_cell.length_b   1.000
_cell.length_c   1.000
_cell.angle_alpha   90.00
_cell.angle_beta   90.00
_cell.angle_gamma   90.00
#
_symmetry.space_group_name_H-M   'P 1'
#
loop_
_entity.id
_entity.type
_entity.pdbx_description
1 polymer ?
#
loop_
_entity_poly.entity_id
_entity_poly.type
_entity_poly.pdbx_seq_one_letter_code
_entity_poly.pdbx_strand_id
1 'polypeptide(L)'
;MTSPAQGPDTPNGCNAVSRYLERWLDEGARSQVDLDQIGQHATQCPLCYARLADFFRTIELPESSYLRETMDELALSVLNLARAIVRDRLSAADDEDDNAVLAITDPGGGSAEENVESGHEMLDDAEDFSGSSVVGGLDLRDVRALLADAEKAKDMRIDLSLDLFRRVTELESRYEAEAWNWIGALHYRQERLDEAEAAFVKVLSLTTGIEEVRAFAHCTLSYIFKHRGDLDRAIREARRSSVLAEEDGKDPYFGRFAELYLRLLRNGPDDATSAAEVFQAIVATDQGRDRFREDIRAAANAPVLAAFKQSELAARFSVDG
;
A
#
# COMPACT_ATOMS: atom_id res chain seq x y z
N MET A 1 42.40 -48.64 -45.09
CA MET A 1 42.19 -47.30 -45.67
C MET A 1 40.78 -47.34 -46.24
N THR A 2 39.77 -46.65 -45.73
CA THR A 2 39.70 -45.34 -45.07
C THR A 2 38.46 -45.31 -44.16
N SER A 3 38.65 -44.82 -42.93
CA SER A 3 37.59 -44.42 -41.99
C SER A 3 36.87 -43.19 -42.55
N PRO A 4 35.54 -43.04 -42.39
CA PRO A 4 34.92 -41.74 -42.61
C PRO A 4 35.29 -40.84 -41.43
N ALA A 5 35.82 -39.67 -41.76
CA ALA A 5 36.28 -38.65 -40.83
C ALA A 5 35.11 -38.13 -39.97
N GLN A 6 35.28 -38.16 -38.64
CA GLN A 6 34.51 -37.32 -37.73
C GLN A 6 35.03 -35.89 -37.88
N GLY A 7 34.20 -34.98 -38.40
CA GLY A 7 34.50 -33.55 -38.43
C GLY A 7 34.44 -32.94 -37.02
N PRO A 8 35.18 -31.84 -36.77
CA PRO A 8 35.08 -31.11 -35.51
C PRO A 8 33.74 -30.34 -35.48
N ASP A 9 33.14 -30.19 -34.30
CA ASP A 9 31.96 -29.34 -34.01
C ASP A 9 30.56 -29.89 -34.29
N THR A 10 30.23 -31.05 -33.72
CA THR A 10 28.89 -31.23 -33.13
C THR A 10 29.04 -31.28 -31.60
N PRO A 11 28.43 -30.37 -30.83
CA PRO A 11 28.48 -30.49 -29.38
C PRO A 11 27.75 -31.79 -29.00
N ASN A 12 28.48 -32.74 -28.42
CA ASN A 12 27.85 -33.85 -27.70
C ASN A 12 26.80 -33.24 -26.74
N GLY A 13 25.58 -33.77 -26.66
CA GLY A 13 24.51 -33.21 -25.83
C GLY A 13 24.94 -32.98 -24.37
N CYS A 14 25.85 -33.81 -23.83
CA CYS A 14 26.45 -33.61 -22.52
C CYS A 14 27.27 -32.31 -22.41
N ASN A 15 27.95 -31.90 -23.49
CA ASN A 15 28.70 -30.64 -23.56
C ASN A 15 27.76 -29.44 -23.65
N ALA A 16 26.60 -29.57 -24.30
CA ALA A 16 25.58 -28.52 -24.33
C ALA A 16 25.02 -28.28 -22.91
N VAL A 17 24.71 -29.36 -22.18
CA VAL A 17 24.28 -29.27 -20.77
C VAL A 17 25.37 -28.67 -19.88
N SER A 18 26.63 -29.08 -20.03
CA SER A 18 27.73 -28.54 -19.22
C SER A 18 27.97 -27.06 -19.46
N ARG A 19 27.94 -26.61 -20.73
CA ARG A 19 28.04 -25.19 -21.09
C ARG A 19 26.87 -24.38 -20.56
N TYR A 20 25.66 -24.93 -20.55
CA TYR A 20 24.49 -24.27 -19.97
C TYR A 20 24.67 -24.05 -18.48
N LEU A 21 25.06 -25.08 -17.73
CA LEU A 21 25.29 -24.99 -16.28
C LEU A 21 26.38 -23.97 -15.94
N GLU A 22 27.46 -23.91 -16.72
CA GLU A 22 28.55 -22.95 -16.55
C GLU A 22 28.13 -21.51 -16.91
N ARG A 23 27.50 -21.31 -18.07
CA ARG A 23 27.14 -19.97 -18.57
C ARG A 23 25.90 -19.38 -17.91
N TRP A 24 24.97 -20.19 -17.44
CA TRP A 24 23.77 -19.68 -16.78
C TRP A 24 24.14 -18.87 -15.53
N LEU A 25 25.15 -19.30 -14.79
CA LEU A 25 25.66 -18.58 -13.61
C LEU A 25 26.26 -17.22 -13.96
N ASP A 26 26.89 -17.08 -15.14
CA ASP A 26 27.59 -15.87 -15.56
C ASP A 26 26.74 -14.90 -16.41
N GLU A 27 25.85 -15.44 -17.25
CA GLU A 27 25.14 -14.70 -18.31
C GLU A 27 23.61 -14.78 -18.20
N GLY A 28 23.07 -15.70 -17.39
CA GLY A 28 21.63 -15.93 -17.22
C GLY A 28 20.88 -16.07 -18.56
N ALA A 29 19.77 -15.35 -18.71
CA ALA A 29 18.92 -15.34 -19.91
C ALA A 29 19.60 -14.76 -21.17
N ARG A 30 20.80 -14.16 -21.06
CA ARG A 30 21.58 -13.68 -22.21
C ARG A 30 22.43 -14.77 -22.85
N SER A 31 22.53 -15.93 -22.22
CA SER A 31 23.20 -17.07 -22.80
C SER A 31 22.41 -17.52 -24.04
N GLN A 32 23.00 -17.40 -25.23
CA GLN A 32 22.41 -17.89 -26.50
C GLN A 32 22.48 -19.42 -26.55
N VAL A 33 21.81 -20.08 -25.61
CA VAL A 33 21.81 -21.52 -25.45
C VAL A 33 20.45 -22.05 -25.91
N ASP A 34 20.49 -23.06 -26.77
CA ASP A 34 19.30 -23.74 -27.27
C ASP A 34 18.74 -24.68 -26.18
N LEU A 35 17.66 -24.23 -25.53
CA LEU A 35 16.99 -24.98 -24.45
C LEU A 35 16.27 -26.23 -24.98
N ASP A 36 15.81 -26.22 -26.23
CA ASP A 36 15.14 -27.38 -26.83
C ASP A 36 16.14 -28.53 -27.03
N GLN A 37 17.35 -28.20 -27.48
CA GLN A 37 18.45 -29.17 -27.61
C GLN A 37 18.83 -29.79 -26.26
N ILE A 38 18.88 -28.97 -25.20
CA ILE A 38 19.19 -29.42 -23.83
C ILE A 38 18.08 -30.31 -23.29
N GLY A 39 16.83 -29.89 -23.42
CA GLY A 39 15.66 -30.63 -22.97
C GLY A 39 15.58 -32.01 -23.64
N GLN A 40 15.69 -32.04 -24.98
CA GLN A 40 15.70 -33.29 -25.73
C GLN A 40 16.83 -34.23 -25.29
N HIS A 41 18.04 -33.72 -25.06
CA HIS A 41 19.14 -34.55 -24.59
C HIS A 41 18.94 -35.06 -23.15
N ALA A 42 18.45 -34.22 -22.25
CA ALA A 42 18.24 -34.57 -20.85
C ALA A 42 17.24 -35.73 -20.69
N THR A 43 16.22 -35.82 -21.55
CA THR A 43 15.28 -36.97 -21.55
C THR A 43 15.93 -38.30 -21.90
N GLN A 44 17.08 -38.27 -22.59
CA GLN A 44 17.81 -39.45 -23.07
C GLN A 44 19.07 -39.75 -22.23
N CYS A 45 19.45 -38.86 -21.31
CA CYS A 45 20.69 -38.95 -20.54
C CYS A 45 20.42 -38.74 -19.04
N PRO A 46 20.23 -39.83 -18.26
CA PRO A 46 19.90 -39.75 -16.83
C PRO A 46 20.94 -38.98 -15.99
N LEU A 47 22.22 -39.03 -16.37
CA LEU A 47 23.29 -38.29 -15.71
C LEU A 47 23.15 -36.77 -15.92
N CYS A 48 22.80 -36.34 -17.14
CA CYS A 48 22.59 -34.93 -17.42
C CYS A 48 21.28 -34.42 -16.79
N TYR A 49 20.24 -35.25 -16.77
CA TYR A 49 19.01 -34.96 -16.04
C TYR A 49 19.27 -34.74 -14.55
N ALA A 50 20.01 -35.66 -13.91
CA ALA A 50 20.36 -35.55 -12.49
C ALA A 50 21.17 -34.27 -12.21
N ARG A 51 22.15 -33.93 -13.06
CA ARG A 51 22.95 -32.71 -12.92
C ARG A 51 22.12 -31.43 -13.05
N LEU A 52 21.20 -31.37 -14.01
CA LEU A 52 20.27 -30.24 -14.18
C LEU A 52 19.34 -30.14 -12.97
N ALA A 53 18.79 -31.26 -12.50
CA ALA A 53 17.92 -31.29 -11.34
C ALA A 53 18.64 -30.85 -10.05
N ASP A 54 19.89 -31.31 -9.85
CA ASP A 54 20.71 -30.88 -8.72
C ASP A 54 21.06 -29.39 -8.82
N PHE A 55 21.42 -28.91 -10.01
CA PHE A 55 21.66 -27.49 -10.26
C PHE A 55 20.48 -26.62 -9.85
N PHE A 56 19.27 -26.90 -10.35
CA PHE A 56 18.07 -26.15 -9.99
C PHE A 56 17.66 -26.30 -8.51
N ARG A 57 18.05 -27.39 -7.83
CA ARG A 57 17.89 -27.51 -6.37
C ARG A 57 18.89 -26.68 -5.57
N THR A 58 20.04 -26.34 -6.15
CA THR A 58 21.14 -25.62 -5.48
C THR A 58 21.21 -24.14 -5.78
N ILE A 59 20.60 -23.68 -6.88
CA ILE A 59 20.51 -22.25 -7.16
C ILE A 59 19.42 -21.68 -6.24
N GLU A 60 19.82 -20.79 -5.32
CA GLU A 60 18.89 -19.81 -4.78
C GLU A 60 18.52 -18.87 -5.93
N LEU A 61 17.45 -19.22 -6.65
CA LEU A 61 16.83 -18.28 -7.56
C LEU A 61 16.38 -17.11 -6.68
N PRO A 62 16.68 -15.86 -7.04
CA PRO A 62 15.93 -14.75 -6.46
C PRO A 62 14.46 -15.12 -6.61
N GLU A 63 13.63 -14.91 -5.57
CA GLU A 63 12.18 -15.09 -5.69
C GLU A 63 11.77 -14.61 -7.07
N SER A 64 11.25 -15.53 -7.89
CA SER A 64 11.04 -15.23 -9.29
C SER A 64 10.24 -13.94 -9.34
N SER A 65 10.59 -13.02 -10.24
CA SER A 65 9.83 -11.78 -10.40
C SER A 65 8.33 -12.06 -10.51
N TYR A 66 7.99 -13.24 -11.05
CA TYR A 66 6.66 -13.79 -11.11
C TYR A 66 6.02 -14.11 -9.75
N LEU A 67 6.69 -14.84 -8.83
CA LEU A 67 6.11 -15.09 -7.50
C LEU A 67 5.85 -13.78 -6.74
N ARG A 68 6.79 -12.84 -6.84
CA ARG A 68 6.62 -11.51 -6.23
C ARG A 68 5.45 -10.76 -6.86
N GLU A 69 5.29 -10.86 -8.17
CA GLU A 69 4.16 -10.28 -8.91
C GLU A 69 2.84 -10.92 -8.50
N THR A 70 2.76 -12.25 -8.41
CA THR A 70 1.59 -12.98 -7.90
C THR A 70 1.27 -12.60 -6.46
N MET A 71 2.28 -12.40 -5.59
CA MET A 71 2.08 -11.92 -4.23
C MET A 71 1.59 -10.47 -4.17
N ASP A 72 2.12 -9.59 -5.01
CA ASP A 72 1.63 -8.22 -5.15
C ASP A 72 0.18 -8.20 -5.66
N GLU A 73 -0.19 -9.06 -6.60
CA GLU A 73 -1.55 -9.17 -7.15
C GLU A 73 -2.55 -9.72 -6.12
N LEU A 74 -2.17 -10.79 -5.41
CA LEU A 74 -2.95 -11.33 -4.29
C LEU A 74 -3.15 -10.26 -3.21
N ALA A 75 -2.06 -9.59 -2.81
CA ALA A 75 -2.12 -8.52 -1.82
C ALA A 75 -3.03 -7.37 -2.25
N LEU A 76 -2.97 -6.94 -3.52
CA LEU A 76 -3.84 -5.91 -4.07
C LEU A 76 -5.31 -6.33 -4.04
N SER A 77 -5.61 -7.58 -4.41
CA SER A 77 -6.99 -8.09 -4.43
C SER A 77 -7.60 -8.13 -3.02
N VAL A 78 -6.84 -8.68 -2.05
CA VAL A 78 -7.24 -8.71 -0.63
C VAL A 78 -7.40 -7.29 -0.07
N LEU A 79 -6.48 -6.37 -0.42
CA LEU A 79 -6.53 -4.97 -0.02
C LEU A 79 -7.79 -4.27 -0.56
N ASN A 80 -8.12 -4.46 -1.84
CA ASN A 80 -9.30 -3.87 -2.46
C ASN A 80 -10.60 -4.42 -1.87
N LEU A 81 -10.66 -5.71 -1.56
CA LEU A 81 -11.79 -6.29 -0.83
C LEU A 81 -11.96 -5.61 0.53
N ALA A 82 -10.88 -5.50 1.31
CA ALA A 82 -10.92 -4.86 2.62
C ALA A 82 -11.44 -3.41 2.53
N ARG A 83 -11.01 -2.65 1.52
CA ARG A 83 -11.51 -1.29 1.23
C ARG A 83 -12.98 -1.26 0.85
N ALA A 84 -13.41 -2.15 -0.05
CA ALA A 84 -14.80 -2.22 -0.50
C ALA A 84 -15.73 -2.48 0.70
N ILE A 85 -15.34 -3.39 1.60
CA ILE A 85 -16.09 -3.68 2.84
C ILE A 85 -16.20 -2.43 3.74
N VAL A 86 -15.11 -1.65 3.89
CA VAL A 86 -15.12 -0.39 4.65
C VAL A 86 -16.01 0.65 3.96
N ARG A 87 -15.88 0.84 2.65
CA ARG A 87 -16.65 1.79 1.84
C ARG A 87 -18.14 1.53 1.96
N ASP A 88 -18.57 0.30 1.74
CA ASP A 88 -19.98 -0.05 1.74
C ASP A 88 -20.60 0.08 3.15
N ARG A 89 -19.78 0.04 4.21
CA ARG A 89 -20.23 0.39 5.57
C ARG A 89 -20.40 1.89 5.73
N LEU A 90 -19.42 2.69 5.33
CA LEU A 90 -19.46 4.15 5.45
C LEU A 90 -20.66 4.74 4.70
N SER A 91 -21.00 4.20 3.52
CA SER A 91 -22.20 4.62 2.79
C SER A 91 -23.52 4.25 3.47
N ALA A 92 -23.51 3.33 4.44
CA ALA A 92 -24.71 2.85 5.13
C ALA A 92 -24.92 3.48 6.51
N ALA A 93 -23.91 4.16 7.07
CA ALA A 93 -24.04 4.94 8.29
C ALA A 93 -24.32 6.40 7.91
N ASP A 94 -25.57 6.84 8.06
CA ASP A 94 -25.99 8.26 7.98
C ASP A 94 -25.44 9.06 9.19
N ASP A 95 -24.16 8.92 9.51
CA ASP A 95 -23.56 9.59 10.67
C ASP A 95 -22.92 10.92 10.25
N GLU A 96 -23.65 12.00 10.52
CA GLU A 96 -23.28 13.42 10.37
C GLU A 96 -22.05 13.86 11.20
N ASP A 97 -21.30 12.93 11.80
CA ASP A 97 -20.25 13.18 12.78
C ASP A 97 -18.87 12.64 12.36
N ASP A 98 -18.64 12.55 11.04
CA ASP A 98 -17.34 12.13 10.52
C ASP A 98 -16.31 13.24 10.77
N ASN A 99 -15.47 13.02 11.79
CA ASN A 99 -14.21 13.71 12.02
C ASN A 99 -13.50 13.91 10.67
N ALA A 100 -13.59 15.12 10.12
CA ALA A 100 -13.45 15.45 8.71
C ALA A 100 -12.05 15.21 8.09
N VAL A 101 -11.13 14.53 8.77
CA VAL A 101 -9.78 14.29 8.26
C VAL A 101 -9.28 12.90 8.62
N LEU A 102 -9.98 11.88 8.12
CA LEU A 102 -9.27 10.70 7.66
C LEU A 102 -9.03 10.88 6.18
N ALA A 103 -7.85 11.44 5.88
CA ALA A 103 -7.28 11.41 4.57
C ALA A 103 -6.83 9.97 4.31
N ILE A 104 -7.80 9.14 3.94
CA ILE A 104 -7.59 7.77 3.53
C ILE A 104 -7.13 7.84 2.07
N THR A 105 -6.22 6.95 1.65
CA THR A 105 -5.97 6.72 0.22
C THR A 105 -7.27 6.41 -0.50
N ASP A 106 -7.31 6.66 -1.81
CA ASP A 106 -8.47 6.38 -2.65
C ASP A 106 -9.06 4.99 -2.29
N PRO A 107 -10.31 4.89 -1.81
CA PRO A 107 -10.95 3.62 -1.52
C PRO A 107 -11.21 2.78 -2.78
N GLY A 108 -10.75 3.23 -3.95
CA GLY A 108 -10.79 2.58 -5.25
C GLY A 108 -10.55 1.07 -5.22
N GLY A 109 -11.14 0.42 -6.23
CA GLY A 109 -11.31 -1.03 -6.31
C GLY A 109 -12.77 -1.38 -6.51
N GLY A 110 -13.04 -2.48 -7.23
CA GLY A 110 -14.36 -2.92 -7.67
C GLY A 110 -15.37 -3.18 -6.55
N SER A 111 -16.47 -3.85 -6.87
CA SER A 111 -17.42 -4.29 -5.83
C SER A 111 -16.76 -5.30 -4.88
N ALA A 112 -17.32 -5.49 -3.68
CA ALA A 112 -16.82 -6.53 -2.78
C ALA A 112 -16.90 -7.92 -3.45
N GLU A 113 -17.95 -8.18 -4.25
CA GLU A 113 -18.14 -9.42 -5.01
C GLU A 113 -17.03 -9.64 -6.05
N GLU A 114 -16.72 -8.61 -6.86
CA GLU A 114 -15.64 -8.66 -7.85
C GLU A 114 -14.27 -8.94 -7.21
N ASN A 115 -14.00 -8.32 -6.05
CA ASN A 115 -12.72 -8.51 -5.35
C ASN A 115 -12.63 -9.88 -4.64
N VAL A 116 -13.75 -10.48 -4.24
CA VAL A 116 -13.75 -11.87 -3.73
C VAL A 116 -13.43 -12.86 -4.84
N GLU A 117 -14.08 -12.72 -6.00
CA GLU A 117 -13.83 -13.59 -7.16
C GLU A 117 -12.36 -13.51 -7.60
N SER A 118 -11.86 -12.28 -7.80
CA SER A 118 -10.45 -12.05 -8.11
C SER A 118 -9.52 -12.62 -7.03
N GLY A 119 -9.87 -12.47 -5.75
CA GLY A 119 -9.08 -13.01 -4.65
C GLY A 119 -8.95 -14.54 -4.70
N HIS A 120 -10.04 -15.25 -5.06
CA HIS A 120 -10.00 -16.69 -5.23
C HIS A 120 -9.09 -17.13 -6.39
N GLU A 121 -9.17 -16.46 -7.54
CA GLU A 121 -8.29 -16.73 -8.69
C GLU A 121 -6.81 -16.55 -8.31
N MET A 122 -6.47 -15.45 -7.60
CA MET A 122 -5.09 -15.18 -7.19
C MET A 122 -4.56 -16.20 -6.16
N LEU A 123 -5.44 -16.72 -5.29
CA LEU A 123 -5.06 -17.78 -4.35
C LEU A 123 -4.78 -19.09 -5.08
N ASP A 124 -5.60 -19.44 -6.08
CA ASP A 124 -5.37 -20.63 -6.91
C ASP A 124 -4.04 -20.49 -7.68
N ASP A 125 -3.78 -19.35 -8.30
CA ASP A 125 -2.53 -19.08 -9.02
C ASP A 125 -1.30 -19.12 -8.10
N ALA A 126 -1.40 -18.56 -6.89
CA ALA A 126 -0.33 -18.60 -5.90
C ALA A 126 -0.03 -20.03 -5.41
N GLU A 127 -1.06 -20.84 -5.17
CA GLU A 127 -0.92 -22.24 -4.76
C GLU A 127 -0.36 -23.11 -5.90
N ASP A 128 -0.85 -22.94 -7.13
CA ASP A 128 -0.38 -23.66 -8.31
C ASP A 128 1.08 -23.34 -8.62
N PHE A 129 1.48 -22.08 -8.48
CA PHE A 129 2.85 -21.66 -8.70
C PHE A 129 3.80 -22.15 -7.60
N SER A 130 3.41 -21.98 -6.33
CA SER A 130 4.25 -22.36 -5.18
C SER A 130 4.24 -23.86 -4.90
N GLY A 131 3.24 -24.59 -5.39
CA GLY A 131 2.96 -25.98 -5.06
C GLY A 131 2.56 -26.19 -3.59
N SER A 132 2.17 -25.12 -2.89
CA SER A 132 1.96 -25.10 -1.43
C SER A 132 0.82 -24.14 -1.06
N SER A 133 0.00 -24.52 -0.08
CA SER A 133 -0.96 -23.59 0.52
C SER A 133 -0.31 -22.58 1.47
N VAL A 134 1.00 -22.69 1.71
CA VAL A 134 1.76 -21.78 2.56
C VAL A 134 2.73 -21.00 1.70
N VAL A 135 2.50 -19.69 1.60
CA VAL A 135 3.27 -18.75 0.77
C VAL A 135 3.62 -17.52 1.61
N GLY A 136 4.89 -17.10 1.61
CA GLY A 136 5.34 -15.97 2.44
C GLY A 136 5.15 -16.15 3.95
N GLY A 137 5.00 -17.41 4.43
CA GLY A 137 4.67 -17.70 5.83
C GLY A 137 3.18 -17.57 6.18
N LEU A 138 2.34 -17.19 5.22
CA LEU A 138 0.89 -17.15 5.32
C LEU A 138 0.27 -18.45 4.81
N ASP A 139 -0.65 -19.04 5.57
CA ASP A 139 -1.48 -20.13 5.08
C ASP A 139 -2.66 -19.55 4.28
N LEU A 140 -2.65 -19.75 2.97
CA LEU A 140 -3.65 -19.25 2.03
C LEU A 140 -5.06 -19.77 2.33
N ARG A 141 -5.19 -20.89 3.07
CA ARG A 141 -6.48 -21.37 3.58
C ARG A 141 -7.12 -20.41 4.57
N ASP A 142 -6.32 -19.68 5.35
CA ASP A 142 -6.84 -18.63 6.25
C ASP A 142 -7.41 -17.48 5.44
N VAL A 143 -6.75 -17.09 4.34
CA VAL A 143 -7.25 -16.04 3.44
C VAL A 143 -8.55 -16.48 2.78
N ARG A 144 -8.63 -17.73 2.28
CA ARG A 144 -9.88 -18.30 1.73
C ARG A 144 -11.02 -18.27 2.74
N ALA A 145 -10.75 -18.54 4.02
CA ALA A 145 -11.78 -18.47 5.07
C ALA A 145 -12.32 -17.04 5.23
N LEU A 146 -11.44 -16.03 5.20
CA LEU A 146 -11.84 -14.62 5.26
C LEU A 146 -12.64 -14.19 4.02
N LEU A 147 -12.27 -14.67 2.82
CA LEU A 147 -13.07 -14.44 1.60
C LEU A 147 -14.48 -15.04 1.73
N ALA A 148 -14.58 -16.28 2.20
CA ALA A 148 -15.87 -16.95 2.42
C ALA A 148 -16.71 -16.28 3.51
N ASP A 149 -16.09 -15.62 4.49
CA ASP A 149 -16.79 -14.83 5.48
C ASP A 149 -17.27 -13.49 4.90
N ALA A 150 -16.48 -12.86 4.00
CA ALA A 150 -16.89 -11.66 3.27
C ALA A 150 -18.15 -11.89 2.41
N GLU A 151 -18.26 -13.07 1.77
CA GLU A 151 -19.46 -13.46 1.00
C GLU A 151 -20.73 -13.57 1.85
N LYS A 152 -20.60 -13.98 3.12
CA LYS A 152 -21.72 -14.24 4.03
C LYS A 152 -22.11 -13.00 4.84
N ALA A 153 -21.14 -12.16 5.15
CA ALA A 153 -21.27 -11.12 6.17
C ALA A 153 -21.81 -9.82 5.57
N LYS A 154 -23.14 -9.70 5.42
CA LYS A 154 -23.78 -8.40 5.16
C LYS A 154 -23.54 -7.37 6.29
N ASP A 155 -23.28 -7.83 7.53
CA ASP A 155 -23.33 -7.00 8.74
C ASP A 155 -21.99 -6.90 9.55
N MET A 156 -20.92 -7.63 9.20
CA MET A 156 -19.67 -7.68 10.01
C MET A 156 -18.45 -7.09 9.28
N ARG A 157 -18.45 -5.76 9.12
CA ARG A 157 -17.54 -5.15 8.13
C ARG A 157 -16.16 -4.75 8.64
N ILE A 158 -16.01 -4.23 9.87
CA ILE A 158 -14.72 -3.64 10.28
C ILE A 158 -13.70 -4.65 10.79
N ASP A 159 -14.11 -5.63 11.61
CA ASP A 159 -13.17 -6.63 12.12
C ASP A 159 -12.64 -7.51 10.99
N LEU A 160 -13.51 -7.89 10.05
CA LEU A 160 -13.12 -8.58 8.83
C LEU A 160 -12.15 -7.75 7.97
N SER A 161 -12.44 -6.47 7.75
CA SER A 161 -11.49 -5.58 7.04
C SER A 161 -10.15 -5.48 7.76
N LEU A 162 -10.13 -5.37 9.10
CA LEU A 162 -8.89 -5.37 9.88
C LEU A 162 -8.10 -6.68 9.69
N ASP A 163 -8.78 -7.82 9.70
CA ASP A 163 -8.13 -9.12 9.48
C ASP A 163 -7.58 -9.25 8.06
N LEU A 164 -8.32 -8.81 7.05
CA LEU A 164 -7.85 -8.77 5.66
C LEU A 164 -6.64 -7.84 5.50
N PHE A 165 -6.66 -6.64 6.08
CA PHE A 165 -5.49 -5.75 6.06
C PHE A 165 -4.29 -6.38 6.76
N ARG A 166 -4.48 -7.07 7.89
CA ARG A 166 -3.40 -7.82 8.55
C ARG A 166 -2.81 -8.88 7.63
N ARG A 167 -3.62 -9.61 6.86
CA ARG A 167 -3.10 -10.58 5.87
C ARG A 167 -2.26 -9.91 4.80
N VAL A 168 -2.64 -8.72 4.32
CA VAL A 168 -1.80 -7.95 3.39
C VAL A 168 -0.45 -7.58 4.01
N THR A 169 -0.39 -7.28 5.31
CA THR A 169 0.88 -7.00 6.00
C THR A 169 1.79 -8.23 6.15
N GLU A 170 1.23 -9.43 6.04
CA GLU A 170 1.96 -10.71 6.14
C GLU A 170 2.47 -11.20 4.77
N LEU A 171 1.94 -10.67 3.65
CA LEU A 171 2.30 -11.07 2.29
C LEU A 171 3.62 -10.47 1.77
N GLU A 172 4.34 -9.68 2.59
CA GLU A 172 5.60 -9.00 2.23
C GLU A 172 5.57 -8.29 0.86
N SER A 173 4.42 -7.70 0.52
CA SER A 173 4.14 -7.06 -0.77
C SER A 173 4.43 -5.55 -0.74
N ARG A 174 4.42 -4.91 -1.93
CA ARG A 174 4.52 -3.43 -2.02
C ARG A 174 3.36 -2.68 -1.34
N TYR A 175 2.30 -3.40 -0.96
CA TYR A 175 1.10 -2.85 -0.33
C TYR A 175 1.13 -2.90 1.21
N GLU A 176 2.22 -3.38 1.83
CA GLU A 176 2.34 -3.47 3.30
C GLU A 176 2.10 -2.10 3.98
N ALA A 177 2.74 -1.05 3.46
CA ALA A 177 2.59 0.30 4.01
C ALA A 177 1.15 0.79 3.92
N GLU A 178 0.46 0.48 2.82
CA GLU A 178 -0.91 0.88 2.64
C GLU A 178 -1.87 0.11 3.57
N ALA A 179 -1.65 -1.18 3.77
CA ALA A 179 -2.42 -1.96 4.74
C ALA A 179 -2.26 -1.44 6.18
N TRP A 180 -1.03 -1.11 6.60
CA TRP A 180 -0.79 -0.48 7.91
C TRP A 180 -1.48 0.89 8.04
N ASN A 181 -1.50 1.69 6.97
CA ASN A 181 -2.20 2.97 6.95
C ASN A 181 -3.71 2.78 7.19
N TRP A 182 -4.32 1.78 6.55
CA TRP A 182 -5.73 1.44 6.75
C TRP A 182 -6.03 0.89 8.15
N ILE A 183 -5.17 0.04 8.70
CA ILE A 183 -5.28 -0.44 10.09
C ILE A 183 -5.26 0.75 11.06
N GLY A 184 -4.33 1.69 10.87
CA GLY A 184 -4.23 2.91 11.68
C GLY A 184 -5.48 3.79 11.57
N ALA A 185 -6.00 3.98 10.35
CA ALA A 185 -7.22 4.75 10.10
C ALA A 185 -8.45 4.13 10.79
N LEU A 186 -8.59 2.81 10.73
CA LEU A 186 -9.70 2.10 11.39
C LEU A 186 -9.62 2.18 12.91
N HIS A 187 -8.43 2.02 13.51
CA HIS A 187 -8.24 2.21 14.94
C HIS A 187 -8.48 3.65 15.37
N TYR A 188 -8.06 4.63 14.56
CA TYR A 188 -8.33 6.04 14.83
C TYR A 188 -9.85 6.32 14.89
N ARG A 189 -10.64 5.78 13.95
CA ARG A 189 -12.11 5.90 13.98
C ARG A 189 -12.74 5.28 15.21
N GLN A 190 -12.14 4.22 15.74
CA GLN A 190 -12.59 3.56 16.97
C GLN A 190 -12.09 4.28 18.24
N GLU A 191 -11.47 5.46 18.12
CA GLU A 191 -10.81 6.21 19.21
C GLU A 191 -9.70 5.41 19.93
N ARG A 192 -9.19 4.36 19.29
CA ARG A 192 -8.08 3.53 19.76
C ARG A 192 -6.77 4.17 19.35
N LEU A 193 -6.47 5.31 19.99
CA LEU A 193 -5.39 6.22 19.57
C LEU A 193 -3.98 5.60 19.68
N ASP A 194 -3.76 4.72 20.65
CA ASP A 194 -2.46 4.08 20.86
C ASP A 194 -2.17 3.06 19.75
N GLU A 195 -3.17 2.25 19.38
CA GLU A 195 -3.07 1.30 18.27
C GLU A 195 -2.98 2.01 16.92
N ALA A 196 -3.71 3.12 16.75
CA ALA A 196 -3.62 3.96 15.57
C ALA A 196 -2.21 4.54 15.40
N GLU A 197 -1.63 5.14 16.46
CA GLU A 197 -0.26 5.65 16.43
C GLU A 197 0.74 4.55 16.10
N ALA A 198 0.63 3.37 16.73
CA ALA A 198 1.52 2.25 16.47
C ALA A 198 1.50 1.83 14.98
N ALA A 199 0.31 1.78 14.37
CA ALA A 199 0.15 1.46 12.96
C ALA A 199 0.77 2.53 12.04
N PHE A 200 0.54 3.82 12.30
CA PHE A 200 1.15 4.89 11.50
C PHE A 200 2.67 4.98 11.68
N VAL A 201 3.19 4.74 12.89
CA VAL A 201 4.63 4.62 13.12
C VAL A 201 5.21 3.44 12.35
N LYS A 202 4.47 2.32 12.29
CA LYS A 202 4.87 1.16 11.47
C LYS A 202 4.94 1.54 9.99
N VAL A 203 3.97 2.25 9.42
CA VAL A 203 4.05 2.81 8.04
C VAL A 203 5.36 3.56 7.82
N LEU A 204 5.69 4.49 8.73
CA LEU A 204 6.88 5.34 8.61
C LEU A 204 8.20 4.60 8.86
N SER A 205 8.16 3.36 9.34
CA SER A 205 9.33 2.49 9.52
C SER A 205 9.63 1.60 8.31
N LEU A 206 8.70 1.51 7.35
CA LEU A 206 8.86 0.68 6.15
C LEU A 206 9.72 1.40 5.10
N THR A 207 10.19 0.62 4.13
CA THR A 207 11.08 1.11 3.06
C THR A 207 10.46 1.01 1.66
N THR A 208 9.37 0.27 1.52
CA THR A 208 8.74 -0.03 0.22
C THR A 208 7.30 0.47 0.23
N GLY A 209 6.86 1.14 -0.85
CA GLY A 209 5.49 1.60 -1.02
C GLY A 209 5.09 2.76 -0.09
N ILE A 210 6.05 3.34 0.63
CA ILE A 210 5.77 4.36 1.65
C ILE A 210 5.37 5.70 1.05
N GLU A 211 5.84 6.03 -0.16
CA GLU A 211 5.47 7.25 -0.89
C GLU A 211 3.96 7.30 -1.14
N GLU A 212 3.29 6.13 -1.10
CA GLU A 212 1.84 6.08 -1.25
C GLU A 212 1.09 6.69 -0.07
N VAL A 213 1.64 6.54 1.14
CA VAL A 213 0.91 6.75 2.40
C VAL A 213 1.61 7.60 3.45
N ARG A 214 2.91 7.91 3.30
CA ARG A 214 3.69 8.61 4.34
C ARG A 214 3.15 10.00 4.67
N ALA A 215 2.66 10.74 3.68
CA ALA A 215 2.02 12.04 3.91
C ALA A 215 0.72 11.89 4.71
N PHE A 216 -0.08 10.87 4.42
CA PHE A 216 -1.32 10.56 5.15
C PHE A 216 -1.04 10.13 6.59
N ALA A 217 -0.05 9.26 6.81
CA ALA A 217 0.35 8.82 8.15
C ALA A 217 0.75 10.01 9.05
N HIS A 218 1.56 10.94 8.55
CA HIS A 218 1.89 12.18 9.27
C HIS A 218 0.66 13.07 9.52
N CYS A 219 -0.27 13.16 8.55
CA CYS A 219 -1.50 13.92 8.73
C CYS A 219 -2.33 13.35 9.89
N THR A 220 -2.56 12.04 9.92
CA THR A 220 -3.36 11.40 10.98
C THR A 220 -2.66 11.43 12.34
N LEU A 221 -1.33 11.25 12.38
CA LEU A 221 -0.54 11.46 13.60
C LEU A 221 -0.71 12.88 14.17
N SER A 222 -0.86 13.90 13.32
CA SER A 222 -1.14 15.26 13.78
C SER A 222 -2.45 15.33 14.57
N TYR A 223 -3.50 14.65 14.11
CA TYR A 223 -4.78 14.59 14.81
C TYR A 223 -4.70 13.77 16.09
N ILE A 224 -3.97 12.66 16.09
CA ILE A 224 -3.72 11.87 17.31
C ILE A 224 -3.06 12.76 18.39
N PHE A 225 -2.04 13.55 18.05
CA PHE A 225 -1.40 14.45 19.01
C PHE A 225 -2.30 15.61 19.44
N LYS A 226 -3.15 16.13 18.54
CA LYS A 226 -4.22 17.07 18.89
C LYS A 226 -5.17 16.48 19.93
N HIS A 227 -5.63 15.24 19.75
CA HIS A 227 -6.49 14.56 20.71
C HIS A 227 -5.84 14.41 22.09
N ARG A 228 -4.52 14.25 22.14
CA ARG A 228 -3.73 14.19 23.37
C ARG A 228 -3.33 15.57 23.92
N GLY A 229 -3.69 16.66 23.25
CA GLY A 229 -3.39 18.04 23.66
C GLY A 229 -1.97 18.52 23.34
N ASP A 230 -1.13 17.72 22.68
CA ASP A 230 0.22 18.12 22.24
C ASP A 230 0.14 18.83 20.88
N LEU A 231 -0.35 20.08 20.91
CA LEU A 231 -0.54 20.89 19.71
C LEU A 231 0.78 21.23 19.00
N ASP A 232 1.89 21.30 19.73
CA ASP A 232 3.20 21.57 19.12
C ASP A 232 3.68 20.39 18.28
N ARG A 233 3.52 19.15 18.79
CA ARG A 233 3.81 17.95 17.99
C ARG A 233 2.82 17.80 16.84
N ALA A 234 1.53 18.05 17.09
CA ALA A 234 0.52 18.02 16.05
C ALA A 234 0.89 18.93 14.86
N ILE A 235 1.25 20.19 15.11
CA ILE A 235 1.65 21.13 14.05
C ILE A 235 2.89 20.65 13.29
N ARG A 236 3.87 20.02 13.97
CA ARG A 236 5.05 19.46 13.30
C ARG A 236 4.69 18.31 12.36
N GLU A 237 3.82 17.40 12.78
CA GLU A 237 3.37 16.29 11.95
C GLU A 237 2.55 16.78 10.74
N ALA A 238 1.67 17.77 10.93
CA ALA A 238 0.89 18.35 9.84
C ALA A 238 1.78 19.03 8.77
N ARG A 239 2.81 19.78 9.21
CA ARG A 239 3.84 20.33 8.31
C ARG A 239 4.57 19.24 7.54
N ARG A 240 4.93 18.16 8.23
CA ARG A 240 5.65 17.05 7.60
C ARG A 240 4.78 16.37 6.54
N SER A 241 3.49 16.23 6.80
CA SER A 241 2.51 15.72 5.83
C SER A 241 2.50 16.54 4.54
N SER A 242 2.39 17.87 4.60
CA SER A 242 2.35 18.71 3.39
C SER A 242 3.66 18.69 2.62
N VAL A 243 4.80 18.71 3.31
CA VAL A 243 6.13 18.63 2.67
C VAL A 243 6.29 17.30 1.93
N LEU A 244 5.94 16.18 2.57
CA LEU A 244 6.04 14.87 1.93
C LEU A 244 5.09 14.73 0.74
N ALA A 245 3.87 15.24 0.86
CA ALA A 245 2.93 15.25 -0.27
C ALA A 245 3.52 16.00 -1.48
N GLU A 246 4.17 17.15 -1.26
CA GLU A 246 4.85 17.89 -2.33
C GLU A 246 6.04 17.11 -2.92
N GLU A 247 6.87 16.52 -2.06
CA GLU A 247 7.99 15.66 -2.49
C GLU A 247 7.51 14.48 -3.36
N ASP A 248 6.36 13.92 -3.02
CA ASP A 248 5.72 12.79 -3.72
C ASP A 248 4.89 13.23 -4.94
N GLY A 249 4.84 14.53 -5.25
CA GLY A 249 4.05 15.06 -6.36
C GLY A 249 2.53 14.96 -6.17
N LYS A 250 2.08 14.83 -4.92
CA LYS A 250 0.68 14.72 -4.51
C LYS A 250 0.14 16.07 -4.03
N ASP A 251 -1.18 16.14 -3.90
CA ASP A 251 -1.86 17.32 -3.37
C ASP A 251 -1.59 17.49 -1.85
N PRO A 252 -0.90 18.57 -1.42
CA PRO A 252 -0.56 18.81 -0.02
C PRO A 252 -1.70 19.43 0.81
N TYR A 253 -2.89 19.61 0.22
CA TYR A 253 -4.01 20.30 0.85
C TYR A 253 -4.29 19.82 2.28
N PHE A 254 -4.38 18.51 2.51
CA PHE A 254 -4.76 17.98 3.83
C PHE A 254 -3.73 18.33 4.92
N GLY A 255 -2.43 18.23 4.62
CA GLY A 255 -1.38 18.61 5.55
C GLY A 255 -1.40 20.11 5.84
N ARG A 256 -1.59 20.95 4.81
CA ARG A 256 -1.69 22.41 4.96
C ARG A 256 -2.93 22.81 5.76
N PHE A 257 -4.08 22.21 5.48
CA PHE A 257 -5.32 22.45 6.20
C PHE A 257 -5.18 22.05 7.68
N ALA A 258 -4.65 20.86 7.95
CA ALA A 258 -4.38 20.39 9.32
C ALA A 258 -3.45 21.36 10.05
N GLU A 259 -2.39 21.83 9.40
CA GLU A 259 -1.47 22.79 10.01
C GLU A 259 -2.16 24.12 10.36
N LEU A 260 -2.91 24.69 9.42
CA LEU A 260 -3.67 25.92 9.63
C LEU A 260 -4.66 25.76 10.79
N TYR A 261 -5.42 24.66 10.75
CA TYR A 261 -6.38 24.29 11.79
C TYR A 261 -5.72 24.25 13.17
N LEU A 262 -4.60 23.53 13.30
CA LEU A 262 -3.92 23.33 14.58
C LEU A 262 -3.29 24.62 15.12
N ARG A 263 -2.78 25.48 14.23
CA ARG A 263 -2.23 26.80 14.62
C ARG A 263 -3.33 27.72 15.16
N LEU A 264 -4.47 27.81 14.46
CA LEU A 264 -5.62 28.59 14.91
C LEU A 264 -6.20 28.05 16.23
N LEU A 265 -6.22 26.72 16.39
CA LEU A 265 -6.65 26.09 17.63
C LEU A 265 -5.71 26.41 18.81
N ARG A 266 -4.39 26.39 18.58
CA ARG A 266 -3.38 26.62 19.63
C ARG A 266 -3.32 28.08 20.10
N ASN A 267 -3.31 29.01 19.14
CA ASN A 267 -2.97 30.40 19.41
C ASN A 267 -4.14 31.38 19.20
N GLY A 268 -5.30 30.89 18.77
CA GLY A 268 -6.46 31.74 18.49
C GLY A 268 -6.23 32.69 17.29
N PRO A 269 -7.01 33.79 17.20
CA PRO A 269 -6.96 34.72 16.06
C PRO A 269 -5.66 35.53 15.97
N ASP A 270 -4.91 35.65 17.07
CA ASP A 270 -3.76 36.54 17.20
C ASP A 270 -2.50 36.04 16.48
N ASP A 271 -2.47 34.77 16.06
CA ASP A 271 -1.34 34.17 15.32
C ASP A 271 -1.58 34.11 13.80
N ALA A 272 -2.32 35.08 13.28
CA ALA A 272 -2.64 35.19 11.86
C ALA A 272 -1.39 35.26 10.98
N THR A 273 -0.30 35.87 11.47
CA THR A 273 0.96 35.98 10.71
C THR A 273 1.60 34.62 10.47
N SER A 274 1.64 33.73 11.47
CA SER A 274 2.27 32.43 11.31
C SER A 274 1.46 31.51 10.40
N ALA A 275 0.14 31.66 10.40
CA ALA A 275 -0.80 30.89 9.59
C ALA A 275 -1.00 31.45 8.17
N ALA A 276 -0.64 32.71 7.92
CA ALA A 276 -0.92 33.40 6.66
C ALA A 276 -0.30 32.71 5.43
N GLU A 277 0.96 32.28 5.51
CA GLU A 277 1.65 31.63 4.39
C GLU A 277 0.96 30.32 3.99
N VAL A 278 0.67 29.47 4.98
CA VAL A 278 -0.05 28.21 4.79
C VAL A 278 -1.44 28.46 4.22
N PHE A 279 -2.15 29.46 4.77
CA PHE A 279 -3.46 29.84 4.28
C PHE A 279 -3.42 30.30 2.82
N GLN A 280 -2.48 31.19 2.45
CA GLN A 280 -2.32 31.63 1.06
C GLN A 280 -2.05 30.45 0.12
N ALA A 281 -1.24 29.48 0.55
CA ALA A 281 -0.97 28.28 -0.22
C ALA A 281 -2.23 27.40 -0.42
N ILE A 282 -3.15 27.36 0.55
CA ILE A 282 -4.45 26.67 0.42
C ILE A 282 -5.36 27.39 -0.59
N VAL A 283 -5.51 28.71 -0.47
CA VAL A 283 -6.47 29.48 -1.31
C VAL A 283 -5.91 29.93 -2.66
N ALA A 284 -4.69 29.51 -3.01
CA ALA A 284 -4.01 29.85 -4.26
C ALA A 284 -4.73 29.31 -5.50
N THR A 285 -5.46 28.19 -5.38
CA THR A 285 -6.22 27.57 -6.47
C THR A 285 -7.72 27.64 -6.21
N ASP A 286 -8.53 27.65 -7.26
CA ASP A 286 -9.99 27.64 -7.17
C ASP A 286 -10.48 26.43 -6.36
N GLN A 287 -9.94 25.24 -6.68
CA GLN A 287 -10.23 24.00 -5.96
C GLN A 287 -9.86 24.09 -4.47
N GLY A 288 -8.71 24.68 -4.13
CA GLY A 288 -8.29 24.84 -2.74
C GLY A 288 -9.18 25.82 -1.97
N ARG A 289 -9.69 26.87 -2.62
CA ARG A 289 -10.67 27.80 -2.03
C ARG A 289 -11.98 27.10 -1.70
N ASP A 290 -12.48 26.30 -2.63
CA ASP A 290 -13.77 25.64 -2.46
C ASP A 290 -13.70 24.55 -1.37
N ARG A 291 -12.65 23.72 -1.39
CA ARG A 291 -12.40 22.74 -0.33
C ARG A 291 -12.24 23.40 1.03
N PHE A 292 -11.47 24.50 1.11
CA PHE A 292 -11.27 25.19 2.38
C PHE A 292 -12.59 25.71 2.96
N ARG A 293 -13.49 26.24 2.11
CA ARG A 293 -14.81 26.70 2.55
C ARG A 293 -15.65 25.56 3.11
N GLU A 294 -15.67 24.43 2.43
CA GLU A 294 -16.39 23.24 2.85
C GLU A 294 -15.84 22.72 4.19
N ASP A 295 -14.54 22.45 4.24
CA ASP A 295 -13.90 21.82 5.39
C ASP A 295 -13.95 22.70 6.63
N ILE A 296 -13.66 24.00 6.53
CA ILE A 296 -13.67 24.87 7.71
C ILE A 296 -15.09 25.12 8.23
N ARG A 297 -16.13 24.94 7.40
CA ARG A 297 -17.53 25.06 7.81
C ARG A 297 -18.10 23.78 8.44
N ALA A 298 -17.40 22.65 8.36
CA ALA A 298 -17.82 21.42 9.00
C ALA A 298 -18.13 21.65 10.49
N ALA A 299 -19.20 21.03 11.00
CA ALA A 299 -19.67 21.26 12.38
C ALA A 299 -18.57 20.98 13.43
N ALA A 300 -17.78 19.93 13.21
CA ALA A 300 -16.63 19.57 14.04
C ALA A 300 -15.54 20.67 14.14
N ASN A 301 -15.54 21.62 13.21
CA ASN A 301 -14.54 22.69 13.11
C ASN A 301 -15.05 24.03 13.67
N ALA A 302 -16.23 24.08 14.30
CA ALA A 302 -16.83 25.33 14.80
C ALA A 302 -15.90 26.22 15.66
N PRO A 303 -15.08 25.69 16.60
CA PRO A 303 -14.14 26.53 17.36
C PRO A 303 -13.07 27.18 16.48
N VAL A 304 -12.57 26.44 15.48
CA VAL A 304 -11.54 26.91 14.56
C VAL A 304 -12.13 27.88 13.54
N LEU A 305 -13.36 27.65 13.07
CA LEU A 305 -14.10 28.61 12.25
C LEU A 305 -14.29 29.94 12.98
N ALA A 306 -14.64 29.92 14.27
CA ALA A 306 -14.78 31.12 15.07
C ALA A 306 -13.46 31.89 15.19
N ALA A 307 -12.35 31.17 15.45
CA ALA A 307 -11.01 31.77 15.47
C ALA A 307 -10.62 32.35 14.11
N PHE A 308 -10.89 31.63 13.01
CA PHE A 308 -10.64 32.11 11.65
C PHE A 308 -11.41 33.40 11.36
N LYS A 309 -12.72 33.44 11.64
CA LYS A 309 -13.58 34.63 11.42
C LYS A 309 -13.13 35.87 12.20
N GLN A 310 -12.44 35.67 13.33
CA GLN A 310 -11.88 36.76 14.15
C GLN A 310 -10.45 37.14 13.75
N SER A 311 -9.79 36.34 12.91
CA SER A 311 -8.42 36.59 12.45
C SER A 311 -8.39 37.57 11.27
N GLU A 312 -7.21 38.16 11.01
CA GLU A 312 -7.00 38.99 9.81
C GLU A 312 -7.15 38.22 8.48
N LEU A 313 -7.11 36.88 8.51
CA LEU A 313 -7.27 36.04 7.32
C LEU A 313 -8.69 36.14 6.74
N ALA A 314 -9.70 36.25 7.61
CA ALA A 314 -11.10 36.37 7.19
C ALA A 314 -11.39 37.68 6.43
N ALA A 315 -10.62 38.74 6.69
CA ALA A 315 -10.72 39.98 5.92
C ALA A 315 -10.29 39.81 4.46
N ARG A 316 -9.47 38.80 4.17
CA ARG A 316 -8.93 38.51 2.83
C ARG A 316 -9.70 37.42 2.11
N PHE A 317 -10.51 36.65 2.83
CA PHE A 317 -11.23 35.50 2.28
C PHE A 317 -12.52 35.25 3.06
N SER A 318 -13.66 35.46 2.38
CA SER A 318 -14.96 35.12 2.94
C SER A 318 -15.22 33.62 2.83
N VAL A 319 -15.53 33.02 3.98
CA VAL A 319 -16.01 31.65 4.06
C VAL A 319 -17.52 31.54 3.93
N ASP A 320 -18.30 32.62 3.91
CA ASP A 320 -19.77 32.55 3.84
C ASP A 320 -20.32 32.69 2.40
N GLY A 321 -19.42 32.79 1.41
CA GLY A 321 -19.72 32.88 -0.02
C GLY A 321 -19.81 31.54 -0.73
#